data_AF-A0A939GVV8-F1
#
_entry.id   AF-A0A939GVV8-F1
#
_cell.length_a   1.000
_cell.length_b   1.000
_cell.length_c   1.000
_cell.angle_alpha   90.00
_cell.angle_beta   90.00
_cell.angle_gamma   90.00
#
_symmetry.space_group_name_H-M   'P 1'
#
loop_
_entity.id
_entity.type
_entity.pdbx_description
1 polymer ?
#
loop_
_entity_poly.entity_id
_entity_poly.type
_entity_poly.pdbx_seq_one_letter_code
_entity_poly.pdbx_strand_id
1 'polypeptide(L)'
;MNRTSVLRLAAMVSFSGLLATTAIAQASPAAAPAAQVQTQAPHERLAQHQAERHARHQEKQQQHWERQKNLLQLQPQQQAQWEAYVAAMQPPPRVAPAKHPKDMNTLERLDWKAQMRTSHQKHAERRDQATRSFYASLNAQQQKAFDSLPHAGRSQMGKRRGDWR
;
A
#
# COMPACT_ATOMS: atom_id res chain seq x y z
N MET A 1 16.71 -47.21 -5.67
CA MET A 1 17.97 -46.61 -5.16
C MET A 1 17.74 -45.13 -4.87
N ASN A 2 17.64 -44.71 -3.62
CA ASN A 2 18.70 -44.14 -2.74
C ASN A 2 18.48 -42.62 -2.63
N ARG A 3 17.79 -42.11 -1.58
CA ARG A 3 18.37 -41.56 -0.30
C ARG A 3 19.48 -40.54 -0.60
N THR A 4 19.39 -39.28 -0.16
CA THR A 4 19.70 -38.90 1.24
C THR A 4 19.27 -37.47 1.61
N SER A 5 18.84 -37.31 2.87
CA SER A 5 18.73 -36.05 3.62
C SER A 5 20.11 -35.52 4.02
N VAL A 6 20.25 -34.19 4.19
CA VAL A 6 21.37 -33.62 4.97
C VAL A 6 20.84 -32.50 5.88
N LEU A 7 20.91 -32.78 7.19
CA LEU A 7 20.77 -31.83 8.30
C LEU A 7 21.79 -30.69 8.19
N ARG A 8 21.40 -29.47 8.58
CA ARG A 8 22.37 -28.40 8.85
C ARG A 8 22.52 -28.20 10.36
N LEU A 9 23.77 -28.40 10.79
CA LEU A 9 24.32 -28.24 12.12
C LEU A 9 24.34 -26.79 12.58
N ALA A 10 24.21 -26.63 13.91
CA ALA A 10 24.41 -25.42 14.68
C ALA A 10 25.87 -24.93 14.64
N ALA A 11 26.05 -23.62 14.79
CA ALA A 11 27.31 -23.04 15.25
C ALA A 11 27.01 -21.92 16.27
N MET A 12 27.31 -22.20 17.54
CA MET A 12 27.52 -21.22 18.59
C MET A 12 28.78 -20.41 18.28
N VAL A 13 28.69 -19.09 18.41
CA VAL A 13 29.87 -18.25 18.61
C VAL A 13 29.68 -17.48 19.91
N SER A 14 30.43 -17.91 20.91
CA SER A 14 30.63 -17.22 22.17
C SER A 14 31.52 -16.00 21.94
N PHE A 15 31.16 -14.84 22.47
CA PHE A 15 32.04 -13.67 22.53
C PHE A 15 32.25 -13.31 23.99
N SER A 16 33.47 -13.48 24.48
CA SER A 16 33.91 -13.14 25.83
C SER A 16 34.52 -11.74 25.86
N GLY A 17 34.06 -10.96 26.84
CA GLY A 17 34.87 -10.02 27.62
C GLY A 17 35.22 -8.66 27.01
N LEU A 18 34.87 -7.58 27.72
CA LEU A 18 35.85 -6.52 28.03
C LEU A 18 35.40 -5.69 29.24
N LEU A 19 36.42 -5.08 29.86
CA LEU A 19 36.52 -4.58 31.23
C LEU A 19 35.62 -3.41 31.63
N ALA A 20 35.33 -3.38 32.92
CA ALA A 20 34.76 -2.27 33.67
C ALA A 20 35.68 -1.04 33.74
N THR A 21 35.09 0.14 33.68
CA THR A 21 35.64 1.37 34.29
C THR A 21 34.49 2.19 34.86
N THR A 22 34.52 2.40 36.17
CA THR A 22 33.57 3.22 36.92
C THR A 22 34.01 4.68 36.86
N ALA A 23 33.24 5.53 36.18
CA ALA A 23 33.38 6.98 36.27
C ALA A 23 32.35 7.52 37.27
N ILE A 24 32.86 8.16 38.33
CA ILE A 24 32.10 8.71 39.45
C ILE A 24 31.53 10.08 39.02
N ALA A 25 30.27 10.31 39.35
CA ALA A 25 29.50 11.51 39.05
C ALA A 25 30.07 12.77 39.76
N GLN A 26 30.16 13.88 39.01
CA GLN A 26 30.11 15.22 39.60
C GLN A 26 28.73 15.83 39.32
N ALA A 27 27.97 16.01 40.39
CA ALA A 27 26.68 16.69 40.39
C ALA A 27 26.88 18.21 40.30
N SER A 28 26.05 18.88 39.51
CA SER A 28 25.80 20.32 39.56
C SER A 28 24.40 20.61 38.98
N PRO A 29 23.76 21.72 39.41
CA PRO A 29 22.38 21.70 39.90
C PRO A 29 21.33 21.76 38.80
N ALA A 30 20.14 21.30 39.19
CA ALA A 30 18.88 21.27 38.46
C ALA A 30 18.69 22.43 37.46
N ALA A 31 18.69 22.08 36.18
CA ALA A 31 17.82 22.72 35.21
C ALA A 31 16.66 21.75 34.98
N ALA A 32 15.45 22.14 35.42
CA ALA A 32 14.25 21.45 35.00
C ALA A 32 14.28 21.34 33.47
N PRO A 33 13.99 20.16 32.86
CA PRO A 33 13.81 20.11 31.43
C PRO A 33 12.60 20.98 31.13
N ALA A 34 12.85 22.19 30.62
CA ALA A 34 11.84 22.93 29.91
C ALA A 34 11.31 21.95 28.88
N ALA A 35 10.06 21.54 29.03
CA ALA A 35 9.37 20.73 28.05
C ALA A 35 9.51 21.50 26.74
N GLN A 36 10.45 21.08 25.90
CA GLN A 36 10.58 21.57 24.54
C GLN A 36 9.31 21.10 23.87
N VAL A 37 8.29 21.95 23.89
CA VAL A 37 7.18 21.83 22.96
C VAL A 37 7.84 22.06 21.60
N GLN A 38 8.30 20.98 20.99
CA GLN A 38 8.75 20.96 19.62
C GLN A 38 7.52 21.33 18.79
N THR A 39 7.33 22.62 18.58
CA THR A 39 6.45 23.15 17.56
C THR A 39 7.06 22.77 16.22
N GLN A 40 6.80 21.54 15.80
CA GLN A 40 7.09 21.08 14.44
C GLN A 40 6.51 22.09 13.46
N ALA A 41 7.33 22.51 12.51
CA ALA A 41 6.92 23.52 11.54
C ALA A 41 5.66 23.04 10.79
N PRO A 42 4.73 23.92 10.38
CA PRO A 42 3.50 23.52 9.70
C PRO A 42 3.71 22.59 8.50
N HIS A 43 4.84 22.72 7.79
CA HIS A 43 5.24 21.83 6.69
C HIS A 43 5.58 20.40 7.14
N GLU A 44 6.25 20.22 8.29
CA GLU A 44 6.60 18.90 8.84
C GLU A 44 5.33 18.17 9.29
N ARG A 45 4.39 18.87 9.92
CA ARG A 45 3.09 18.29 10.32
C ARG A 45 2.26 17.84 9.11
N LEU A 46 2.27 18.61 8.01
CA LEU A 46 1.60 18.22 6.77
C LEU A 46 2.25 17.00 6.11
N ALA A 47 3.58 16.93 6.08
CA ALA A 47 4.31 15.79 5.55
C ALA A 47 4.06 14.50 6.37
N GLN A 48 4.10 14.61 7.70
CA GLN A 48 3.78 13.50 8.60
C GLN A 48 2.34 13.02 8.44
N HIS A 49 1.38 13.94 8.35
CA HIS A 49 -0.02 13.58 8.11
C HIS A 49 -0.21 12.84 6.78
N GLN A 50 0.45 13.29 5.70
CA GLN A 50 0.41 12.59 4.42
C GLN A 50 1.01 11.19 4.51
N ALA A 51 2.18 11.04 5.14
CA ALA A 51 2.81 9.74 5.35
C ALA A 51 1.91 8.78 6.14
N GLU A 52 1.30 9.24 7.22
CA GLU A 52 0.36 8.47 8.04
C GLU A 52 -0.88 8.05 7.23
N ARG A 53 -1.42 8.96 6.39
CA ARG A 53 -2.55 8.64 5.49
C ARG A 53 -2.16 7.58 4.46
N HIS A 54 -0.96 7.65 3.90
CA HIS A 54 -0.44 6.65 2.98
C HIS A 54 -0.27 5.28 3.64
N ALA A 55 0.34 5.24 4.83
CA ALA A 55 0.51 4.01 5.60
C ALA A 55 -0.83 3.34 5.92
N ARG A 56 -1.80 4.09 6.46
CA ARG A 56 -3.16 3.57 6.72
C ARG A 56 -3.87 3.07 5.47
N HIS A 57 -3.64 3.68 4.31
CA HIS A 57 -4.23 3.21 3.08
C HIS A 57 -3.64 1.86 2.66
N GLN A 58 -2.31 1.73 2.70
CA GLN A 58 -1.62 0.48 2.37
C GLN A 58 -2.06 -0.66 3.29
N GLU A 59 -2.16 -0.39 4.60
CA GLU A 59 -2.63 -1.37 5.59
C GLU A 59 -4.05 -1.85 5.27
N LYS A 60 -4.98 -0.93 5.00
CA LYS A 60 -6.36 -1.29 4.64
C LYS A 60 -6.44 -2.11 3.35
N GLN A 61 -5.58 -1.82 2.38
CA GLN A 61 -5.48 -2.60 1.14
C GLN A 61 -4.97 -4.01 1.42
N GLN A 62 -3.90 -4.15 2.21
CA GLN A 62 -3.38 -5.47 2.60
C GLN A 62 -4.44 -6.29 3.33
N GLN A 63 -5.10 -5.72 4.33
CA GLN A 63 -6.21 -6.38 5.03
C GLN A 63 -7.35 -6.77 4.08
N HIS A 64 -7.65 -5.94 3.08
CA HIS A 64 -8.67 -6.26 2.08
C HIS A 64 -8.26 -7.47 1.23
N TRP A 65 -7.01 -7.52 0.76
CA TRP A 65 -6.48 -8.64 -0.01
C TRP A 65 -6.42 -9.93 0.82
N GLU A 66 -6.01 -9.86 2.08
CA GLU A 66 -6.00 -11.01 2.98
C GLU A 66 -7.41 -11.57 3.22
N ARG A 67 -8.39 -10.69 3.47
CA ARG A 67 -9.79 -11.12 3.59
C ARG A 67 -10.28 -11.83 2.33
N GLN A 68 -9.95 -11.31 1.14
CA GLN A 68 -10.33 -11.95 -0.12
C GLN A 68 -9.66 -13.33 -0.27
N LYS A 69 -8.35 -13.45 0.00
CA LYS A 69 -7.65 -14.75 -0.06
C LYS A 69 -8.29 -15.78 0.86
N ASN A 70 -8.64 -15.37 2.09
CA ASN A 70 -9.26 -16.25 3.07
C ASN A 70 -10.65 -16.71 2.64
N LEU A 71 -11.46 -15.80 2.08
CA LEU A 71 -12.80 -16.13 1.57
C LEU A 71 -12.75 -17.06 0.36
N LEU A 72 -11.79 -16.85 -0.55
CA LEU A 72 -11.67 -17.64 -1.77
C LEU A 72 -10.98 -18.99 -1.57
N GLN A 73 -10.26 -19.18 -0.46
CA GLN A 73 -9.51 -20.41 -0.18
C GLN A 73 -8.70 -20.88 -1.41
N LEU A 74 -7.86 -19.97 -1.92
CA LEU A 74 -7.13 -20.19 -3.18
C LEU A 74 -6.21 -21.40 -3.10
N GLN A 75 -6.22 -22.20 -4.17
CA GLN A 75 -5.31 -23.31 -4.34
C GLN A 75 -3.92 -22.80 -4.75
N PRO A 76 -2.83 -23.54 -4.45
CA PRO A 76 -1.48 -23.12 -4.83
C PRO A 76 -1.33 -22.81 -6.33
N GLN A 77 -2.05 -23.55 -7.19
CA GLN A 77 -2.05 -23.34 -8.64
C GLN A 77 -2.68 -22.00 -9.07
N GLN A 78 -3.54 -21.39 -8.24
CA GLN A 78 -4.23 -20.12 -8.52
C GLN A 78 -3.44 -18.88 -8.01
N GLN A 79 -2.35 -19.10 -7.26
CA GLN A 79 -1.60 -18.04 -6.61
C GLN A 79 -0.96 -17.07 -7.63
N ALA A 80 -0.50 -17.57 -8.78
CA ALA A 80 0.08 -16.73 -9.84
C ALA A 80 -0.97 -15.79 -10.46
N GLN A 81 -2.18 -16.29 -10.72
CA GLN A 81 -3.29 -15.50 -11.25
C GLN A 81 -3.79 -14.48 -10.23
N TRP A 82 -3.79 -14.85 -8.94
CA TRP A 82 -4.09 -13.93 -7.85
C TRP A 82 -3.10 -12.77 -7.77
N GLU A 83 -1.79 -13.04 -7.85
CA GLU A 83 -0.77 -12.00 -7.83
C GLU A 83 -0.88 -11.05 -9.02
N ALA A 84 -1.14 -11.59 -10.22
CA ALA A 84 -1.41 -10.79 -11.41
C ALA A 84 -2.65 -9.90 -11.24
N TYR A 85 -3.72 -10.44 -10.66
CA TYR A 85 -4.95 -9.71 -10.34
C TYR A 85 -4.68 -8.56 -9.36
N VAL A 86 -4.03 -8.84 -8.22
CA VAL A 86 -3.70 -7.82 -7.22
C VAL A 86 -2.82 -6.74 -7.82
N ALA A 87 -1.79 -7.11 -8.59
CA ALA A 87 -0.90 -6.15 -9.25
C ALA A 87 -1.64 -5.23 -10.25
N ALA A 88 -2.64 -5.75 -10.96
CA ALA A 88 -3.46 -4.96 -11.87
C ALA A 88 -4.42 -4.00 -11.14
N MET A 89 -4.87 -4.36 -9.93
CA MET A 89 -5.75 -3.55 -9.10
C MET A 89 -5.05 -2.40 -8.37
N GLN A 90 -3.72 -2.42 -8.29
CA GLN A 90 -2.96 -1.33 -7.69
C GLN A 90 -3.01 -0.07 -8.57
N PRO A 91 -3.15 1.13 -7.96
CA PRO A 91 -3.05 2.37 -8.71
C PRO A 91 -1.71 2.47 -9.45
N PRO A 92 -1.68 2.98 -10.69
CA PRO A 92 -0.42 3.21 -11.38
C PRO A 92 0.42 4.24 -10.61
N PRO A 93 1.76 4.19 -10.74
CA PRO A 93 2.63 5.23 -10.21
C PRO A 93 2.14 6.61 -10.68
N ARG A 94 2.10 7.58 -9.76
CA ARG A 94 1.73 8.95 -10.11
C ARG A 94 2.85 9.55 -10.93
N VAL A 95 2.59 9.77 -12.22
CA VAL A 95 3.48 10.55 -13.07
C VAL A 95 3.14 12.01 -12.87
N ALA A 96 4.10 12.80 -12.35
CA ALA A 96 3.92 14.24 -12.24
C ALA A 96 3.85 14.85 -13.66
N PRO A 97 2.94 15.81 -13.90
CA PRO A 97 2.89 16.48 -15.18
C PRO A 97 4.18 17.28 -15.41
N ALA A 98 4.67 17.34 -16.65
CA ALA A 98 5.90 18.06 -17.01
C ALA A 98 5.82 19.57 -16.73
N LYS A 99 4.61 20.14 -16.76
CA LYS A 99 4.31 21.51 -16.33
C LYS A 99 3.29 21.45 -15.21
N HIS A 100 3.33 22.40 -14.28
CA HIS A 100 2.27 22.51 -13.29
C HIS A 100 0.96 22.90 -13.99
N PRO A 101 -0.21 22.33 -13.63
CA PRO A 101 -1.48 22.62 -14.32
C PRO A 101 -1.88 24.11 -14.38
N LYS A 102 -1.33 24.92 -13.48
CA LYS A 102 -1.55 26.38 -13.40
C LYS A 102 -0.80 27.16 -14.48
N ASP A 103 0.28 26.60 -15.00
CA ASP A 103 1.15 27.22 -16.01
C ASP A 103 0.77 26.78 -17.43
N MET A 104 -0.25 25.91 -17.55
CA MET A 104 -0.77 25.44 -18.84
C MET A 104 -1.80 26.41 -19.39
N ASN A 105 -1.67 26.75 -20.68
CA ASN A 105 -2.74 27.44 -21.40
C ASN A 105 -3.96 26.51 -21.61
N THR A 106 -5.06 27.05 -22.16
CA THR A 106 -6.31 26.30 -22.34
C THR A 106 -6.15 25.07 -23.24
N LEU A 107 -5.38 25.17 -24.33
CA LEU A 107 -5.17 24.06 -25.27
C LEU A 107 -4.31 22.97 -24.62
N GLU A 108 -3.19 23.34 -24.00
CA GLU A 108 -2.33 22.40 -23.27
C GLU A 108 -3.10 21.67 -22.15
N ARG A 109 -4.02 22.36 -21.48
CA ARG A 109 -4.89 21.76 -20.46
C ARG A 109 -5.87 20.75 -21.05
N LEU A 110 -6.43 21.02 -22.23
CA LEU A 110 -7.31 20.07 -22.93
C LEU A 110 -6.54 18.81 -23.31
N ASP A 111 -5.34 18.95 -23.84
CA ASP A 111 -4.47 17.84 -24.22
C ASP A 111 -4.06 17.00 -23.00
N TRP A 112 -3.66 17.65 -21.91
CA TRP A 112 -3.35 16.96 -20.65
C TRP A 112 -4.56 16.18 -20.12
N LYS A 113 -5.76 16.77 -20.12
CA LYS A 113 -6.99 16.06 -19.73
C LYS A 113 -7.30 14.89 -20.65
N ALA A 114 -7.09 15.04 -21.97
CA ALA A 114 -7.27 13.96 -22.93
C ALA A 114 -6.32 12.80 -22.63
N GLN A 115 -5.03 13.10 -22.40
CA GLN A 115 -4.03 12.11 -22.00
C GLN A 115 -4.40 11.39 -20.71
N MET A 116 -4.87 12.12 -19.68
CA MET A 116 -5.32 11.52 -18.43
C MET A 116 -6.52 10.60 -18.63
N ARG A 117 -7.52 11.00 -19.44
CA ARG A 117 -8.66 10.12 -19.78
C ARG A 117 -8.18 8.83 -20.44
N THR A 118 -7.30 8.93 -21.43
CA THR A 118 -6.73 7.75 -22.10
C THR A 118 -5.95 6.86 -21.14
N SER A 119 -5.16 7.45 -20.22
CA SER A 119 -4.43 6.69 -19.20
C SER A 119 -5.37 5.95 -18.25
N HIS A 120 -6.41 6.62 -17.76
CA HIS A 120 -7.43 6.00 -16.92
C HIS A 120 -8.18 4.88 -17.63
N GLN A 121 -8.52 5.06 -18.91
CA GLN A 121 -9.17 4.03 -19.72
C GLN A 121 -8.29 2.78 -19.85
N LYS A 122 -7.01 2.95 -20.20
CA LYS A 122 -6.05 1.82 -20.27
C LYS A 122 -5.91 1.10 -18.93
N HIS A 123 -5.92 1.83 -17.83
CA HIS A 123 -5.85 1.21 -16.51
C HIS A 123 -7.13 0.43 -16.16
N ALA A 124 -8.30 0.96 -16.52
CA ALA A 124 -9.57 0.24 -16.37
C ALA A 124 -9.58 -1.06 -17.18
N GLU A 125 -9.16 -1.00 -18.45
CA GLU A 125 -9.05 -2.18 -19.31
C GLU A 125 -8.11 -3.24 -18.73
N ARG A 126 -6.94 -2.83 -18.21
CA ARG A 126 -6.01 -3.74 -17.53
C ARG A 126 -6.67 -4.43 -16.32
N ARG A 127 -7.42 -3.70 -15.52
CA ARG A 127 -8.15 -4.25 -14.36
C ARG A 127 -9.24 -5.22 -14.80
N ASP A 128 -9.98 -4.88 -15.84
CA ASP A 128 -11.05 -5.73 -16.40
C ASP A 128 -10.49 -7.03 -16.96
N GLN A 129 -9.39 -6.95 -17.73
CA GLN A 129 -8.70 -8.13 -18.27
C GLN A 129 -8.19 -9.03 -17.15
N ALA A 130 -7.49 -8.48 -16.15
CA ALA A 130 -6.99 -9.25 -15.02
C ALA A 130 -8.12 -9.89 -14.21
N THR A 131 -9.25 -9.19 -14.03
CA THR A 131 -10.44 -9.74 -13.36
C THR A 131 -11.03 -10.91 -14.14
N ARG A 132 -11.19 -10.77 -15.47
CA ARG A 132 -11.70 -11.85 -16.32
C ARG A 132 -10.81 -13.08 -16.28
N SER A 133 -9.49 -12.90 -16.39
CA SER A 133 -8.52 -14.01 -16.32
C SER A 133 -8.52 -14.69 -14.96
N PHE A 134 -8.56 -13.91 -13.86
CA PHE A 134 -8.64 -14.47 -12.52
C PHE A 134 -9.95 -15.22 -12.29
N TYR A 135 -11.09 -14.63 -12.66
CA TYR A 135 -12.42 -15.24 -12.51
C TYR A 135 -12.55 -16.55 -13.29
N ALA A 136 -11.96 -16.63 -14.49
CA ALA A 136 -11.92 -17.86 -15.29
C ALA A 136 -11.07 -18.98 -14.64
N SER A 137 -10.13 -18.64 -13.75
CA SER A 137 -9.33 -19.62 -13.00
C SER A 137 -10.01 -20.13 -11.72
N LEU A 138 -11.11 -19.51 -11.31
CA LEU A 138 -11.88 -19.87 -10.11
C LEU A 138 -12.88 -20.98 -10.41
N ASN A 139 -13.13 -21.85 -9.43
CA ASN A 139 -14.26 -22.79 -9.49
C ASN A 139 -15.59 -22.09 -9.15
N ALA A 140 -16.71 -22.78 -9.36
CA ALA A 140 -18.06 -22.20 -9.15
C ALA A 140 -18.30 -21.67 -7.73
N GLN A 141 -17.79 -22.34 -6.69
CA GLN A 141 -17.92 -21.89 -5.31
C GLN A 141 -17.12 -20.60 -5.08
N GLN A 142 -15.90 -20.54 -5.60
CA GLN A 142 -15.03 -19.37 -5.49
C GLN A 142 -15.57 -18.18 -6.30
N GLN A 143 -16.12 -18.42 -7.49
CA GLN A 143 -16.79 -17.38 -8.27
C GLN A 143 -17.94 -16.76 -7.50
N LYS A 144 -18.82 -17.58 -6.89
CA LYS A 144 -19.91 -17.07 -6.04
C LYS A 144 -19.39 -16.26 -4.85
N ALA A 145 -18.31 -16.71 -4.20
CA ALA A 145 -17.68 -15.96 -3.12
C ALA A 145 -17.08 -14.62 -3.62
N PHE A 146 -16.45 -14.62 -4.79
CA PHE A 146 -15.92 -13.42 -5.43
C PHE A 146 -17.03 -12.42 -5.77
N ASP A 147 -18.15 -12.87 -6.33
CA ASP A 147 -19.28 -12.03 -6.71
C ASP A 147 -19.98 -11.37 -5.51
N SER A 148 -19.88 -11.98 -4.33
CA SER A 148 -20.39 -11.44 -3.07
C SER A 148 -19.52 -10.33 -2.46
N LEU A 149 -18.30 -10.16 -2.97
CA LEU A 149 -17.38 -9.13 -2.46
C LEU A 149 -17.92 -7.73 -2.76
N PRO A 150 -17.79 -6.78 -1.81
CA PRO A 150 -18.16 -5.39 -2.07
C PRO A 150 -17.24 -4.80 -3.14
N HIS A 151 -17.80 -4.53 -4.32
CA HIS A 151 -17.05 -3.93 -5.43
C HIS A 151 -16.75 -2.46 -5.10
N ALA A 152 -15.48 -2.06 -5.23
CA ALA A 152 -14.93 -0.77 -4.78
C ALA A 152 -15.52 0.50 -5.47
N GLY A 153 -16.56 0.39 -6.28
CA GLY A 153 -17.20 1.51 -6.98
C GLY A 153 -18.59 1.91 -6.44
N ARG A 154 -19.20 1.14 -5.53
CA ARG A 154 -20.63 1.30 -5.18
C ARG A 154 -20.92 1.87 -3.79
N SER A 155 -19.89 2.25 -3.03
CA SER A 155 -20.06 2.79 -1.69
C SER A 155 -19.66 4.27 -1.65
N GLN A 156 -20.65 5.15 -1.47
CA GLN A 156 -20.52 6.55 -1.03
C GLN A 156 -20.17 7.68 -2.02
N MET A 157 -20.30 7.54 -3.34
CA MET A 157 -20.24 8.72 -4.24
C MET A 157 -21.60 9.20 -4.79
N GLY A 158 -22.71 8.67 -4.25
CA GLY A 158 -24.07 9.10 -4.60
C GLY A 158 -24.80 9.94 -3.54
N LYS A 159 -24.31 10.01 -2.28
CA LYS A 159 -25.04 10.65 -1.18
C LYS A 159 -24.67 12.12 -0.88
N ARG A 160 -23.74 12.74 -1.62
CA ARG A 160 -23.25 14.12 -1.33
C ARG A 160 -23.28 15.09 -2.51
N ARG A 161 -24.04 14.82 -3.58
CA ARG A 161 -24.17 15.74 -4.74
C ARG A 161 -25.64 16.09 -5.07
N GLY A 162 -26.49 16.21 -4.04
CA GLY A 162 -27.91 16.54 -4.19
C GLY A 162 -28.29 18.01 -4.01
N ASP A 163 -27.43 18.83 -3.39
CA ASP A 163 -27.81 20.19 -2.97
C ASP A 163 -27.10 21.29 -3.78
N TRP A 164 -27.33 21.32 -5.10
CA TRP A 164 -27.13 22.53 -5.91
C TRP A 164 -28.45 22.83 -6.61
N ARG A 165 -29.30 23.59 -5.93
CA ARG A 165 -30.43 24.33 -6.49
C ARG A 165 -30.32 25.77 -6.03
#